data_AF-M0C7H1-F1
#
_entry.id   AF-M0C7H1-F1
#
_cell.length_a   1.000
_cell.length_b   1.000
_cell.length_c   1.000
_cell.angle_alpha   90.00
_cell.angle_beta   90.00
_cell.angle_gamma   90.00
#
_symmetry.space_group_name_H-M   'P 1'
#
loop_
_entity.id
_entity.type
_entity.pdbx_description
1 polymer ?
#
loop_
_entity_poly.entity_id
_entity_poly.type
_entity_poly.pdbx_seq_one_letter_code
_entity_poly.pdbx_strand_id
1 'polypeptide(L)'
;MPMVGVYTRPTTNAGNYRPIAVREPLRSAFDRAGEIAQAMVERESLIEIVVSVGAVVAMLAAMFAIGSSYGAANSTLSSQGGQMLVWVIVGFILLMTAVGVALAYLLNDSNDGTVSA
;
A
#
# COMPACT_ATOMS: atom_id res chain seq x y z
N MET A 1 0.35 -9.24 66.80
CA MET A 1 0.29 -7.84 66.34
C MET A 1 1.51 -7.57 65.47
N PRO A 2 1.35 -7.10 64.22
CA PRO A 2 2.36 -7.21 63.17
C PRO A 2 3.42 -6.10 63.17
N MET A 3 4.63 -6.49 62.77
CA MET A 3 5.80 -5.65 62.49
C MET A 3 5.51 -4.67 61.34
N VAL A 4 5.49 -3.37 61.64
CA VAL A 4 5.41 -2.31 60.62
C VAL A 4 6.80 -2.15 60.01
N GLY A 5 6.99 -2.73 58.83
CA GLY A 5 8.20 -2.57 58.03
C GLY A 5 8.40 -1.11 57.64
N VAL A 6 9.49 -0.53 58.11
CA VAL A 6 9.96 0.80 57.69
C VAL A 6 10.50 0.66 56.26
N TYR A 7 9.67 1.01 55.28
CA TYR A 7 10.16 1.29 53.94
C TYR A 7 10.88 2.64 53.98
N THR A 8 12.20 2.63 54.11
CA THR A 8 13.01 3.79 53.75
C THR A 8 12.80 4.02 52.25
N ARG A 9 12.10 5.10 51.90
CA ARG A 9 12.00 5.54 50.51
C ARG A 9 13.43 5.75 49.99
N PRO A 10 13.81 5.19 48.83
CA PRO A 10 15.01 5.65 48.16
C PRO A 10 14.81 7.14 47.91
N THR A 11 15.73 7.96 48.41
CA THR A 11 15.81 9.36 48.03
C THR A 11 16.15 9.37 46.55
N THR A 12 15.12 9.44 45.70
CA THR A 12 15.30 9.75 44.29
C THR A 12 16.10 11.04 44.25
N ASN A 13 17.37 10.94 43.87
CA ASN A 13 18.24 12.07 43.62
C ASN A 13 17.72 12.75 42.34
N ALA A 14 16.59 13.46 42.48
CA ALA A 14 15.91 14.19 41.42
C ALA A 14 16.73 15.40 40.95
N GLY A 15 17.88 15.67 41.59
CA GLY A 15 18.77 16.78 41.26
C GLY A 15 19.66 16.55 40.05
N ASN A 16 19.62 15.38 39.40
CA ASN A 16 20.51 15.11 38.26
C ASN A 16 19.90 14.36 37.08
N TYR A 17 18.58 14.47 36.88
CA TYR A 17 18.01 14.23 35.56
C TYR A 17 18.24 15.47 34.71
N ARG A 18 19.43 15.58 34.11
CA ARG A 18 19.61 16.48 32.98
C ARG A 18 18.85 15.86 31.81
N PRO A 19 17.74 16.45 31.33
CA PRO A 19 17.15 15.99 30.09
C PRO A 19 18.26 16.02 29.05
N ILE A 20 18.56 14.87 28.44
CA ILE A 20 19.47 14.81 27.30
C ILE A 20 18.80 15.71 26.26
N ALA A 21 19.32 16.92 26.10
CA ALA A 21 18.91 17.81 25.03
C ALA A 21 19.33 17.10 23.75
N VAL A 22 18.39 16.35 23.16
CA VAL A 22 18.53 15.78 21.83
C VAL A 22 18.89 16.96 20.94
N ARG A 23 20.15 16.99 20.48
CA ARG A 23 20.68 18.12 19.73
C ARG A 23 19.73 18.40 18.56
N GLU A 24 19.35 19.65 18.37
CA GLU A 24 18.55 20.15 17.24
C GLU A 24 18.88 19.52 15.86
N PRO A 25 20.15 19.20 15.52
CA PRO A 25 20.48 18.44 14.30
C PRO A 25 19.81 17.06 14.16
N LEU A 26 19.53 16.35 15.26
CA LEU A 26 18.84 15.06 15.20
C LEU A 26 17.34 15.24 14.92
N ARG A 27 16.72 16.28 15.50
CA ARG A 27 15.29 16.56 15.29
C ARG A 27 14.99 16.96 13.85
N SER A 28 15.80 17.87 13.30
CA SER A 28 15.71 18.29 11.90
C SER A 28 15.99 17.15 10.91
N ALA A 29 16.89 16.22 11.25
CA ALA A 29 17.11 15.02 10.46
C ALA A 29 15.89 14.09 10.44
N PHE A 30 15.19 13.92 11.57
CA PHE A 30 13.96 13.14 11.66
C PHE A 30 12.77 13.81 10.98
N ASP A 31 12.60 15.13 11.12
CA ASP A 31 11.53 15.87 10.44
C ASP A 31 11.71 15.79 8.92
N ARG A 32 12.95 15.97 8.44
CA ARG A 32 13.30 15.79 7.02
C ARG A 32 13.14 14.34 6.57
N ALA A 33 13.45 13.36 7.42
CA ALA A 33 13.25 11.94 7.14
C ALA A 33 11.77 11.55 7.05
N GLY A 34 10.92 12.16 7.87
CA GLY A 34 9.47 12.01 7.79
C GLY A 34 8.91 12.58 6.49
N GLU A 35 9.36 13.77 6.09
CA GLU A 35 8.92 14.44 4.86
C GLU A 35 9.27 13.64 3.59
N ILE A 36 10.51 13.11 3.50
CA ILE A 36 10.91 12.23 2.38
C ILE A 36 10.17 10.89 2.39
N ALA A 37 9.94 10.30 3.57
CA ALA A 37 9.20 9.05 3.69
C ALA A 37 7.72 9.22 3.28
N GLN A 38 7.11 10.36 3.58
CA GLN A 38 5.75 10.66 3.12
C GLN A 38 5.71 10.88 1.60
N ALA A 39 6.65 11.66 1.05
CA ALA A 39 6.70 12.00 -0.37
C ALA A 39 6.87 10.78 -1.29
N MET A 40 7.62 9.77 -0.84
CA MET A 40 7.78 8.51 -1.58
C MET A 40 6.53 7.61 -1.48
N VAL A 41 5.98 7.42 -0.27
CA VAL A 41 4.76 6.63 -0.06
C VAL A 41 3.57 7.19 -0.84
N GLU A 42 3.42 8.52 -0.93
CA GLU A 42 2.28 9.13 -1.62
C GLU A 42 2.29 8.83 -3.14
N ARG A 43 3.45 8.80 -3.78
CA ARG A 43 3.58 8.57 -5.23
C ARG A 43 3.37 7.11 -5.60
N GLU A 44 3.99 6.18 -4.87
CA GLU A 44 3.80 4.75 -5.09
C GLU A 44 2.36 4.33 -4.77
N SER A 45 1.79 4.85 -3.69
CA SER A 45 0.40 4.55 -3.31
C SER A 45 -0.62 5.01 -4.35
N LEU A 46 -0.41 6.17 -5.01
CA LEU A 46 -1.31 6.65 -6.06
C LEU A 46 -1.39 5.71 -7.27
N ILE A 47 -0.26 5.14 -7.71
CA ILE A 47 -0.23 4.22 -8.86
C ILE A 47 -0.98 2.93 -8.50
N GLU A 48 -0.75 2.40 -7.31
CA GLU A 48 -1.45 1.21 -6.82
C GLU A 48 -2.97 1.42 -6.72
N ILE A 49 -3.40 2.60 -6.24
CA ILE A 49 -4.81 2.96 -6.17
C ILE A 49 -5.42 3.02 -7.58
N VAL A 50 -4.77 3.70 -8.52
CA VAL A 50 -5.29 3.83 -9.89
C VAL A 50 -5.36 2.47 -10.58
N VAL A 51 -4.33 1.64 -10.42
CA VAL A 51 -4.28 0.31 -11.02
C VAL A 51 -5.35 -0.59 -10.42
N SER A 52 -5.50 -0.62 -9.09
CA SER A 52 -6.49 -1.46 -8.42
C SER A 52 -7.93 -1.04 -8.75
N VAL A 53 -8.26 0.25 -8.65
CA VAL A 53 -9.58 0.77 -9.01
C VAL A 53 -9.87 0.54 -10.49
N GLY A 54 -8.90 0.83 -11.36
CA GLY A 54 -9.01 0.61 -12.80
C GLY A 54 -9.25 -0.86 -13.16
N ALA A 55 -8.53 -1.78 -12.51
CA ALA A 55 -8.68 -3.22 -12.71
C ALA A 55 -10.09 -3.71 -12.31
N VAL A 56 -10.60 -3.26 -11.16
CA VAL A 56 -11.97 -3.60 -10.71
C VAL A 56 -13.01 -3.05 -11.69
N VAL A 57 -12.90 -1.78 -12.07
CA VAL A 57 -13.85 -1.15 -13.02
C VAL A 57 -13.83 -1.86 -14.37
N ALA A 58 -12.63 -2.19 -14.88
CA ALA A 58 -12.49 -2.92 -16.14
C ALA A 58 -13.15 -4.31 -16.09
N MET A 59 -12.94 -5.05 -14.99
CA MET A 59 -13.54 -6.37 -14.82
C MET A 59 -15.07 -6.28 -14.70
N LEU A 60 -15.60 -5.35 -13.92
CA LEU A 60 -17.04 -5.13 -13.79
C LEU A 60 -17.67 -4.74 -15.13
N ALA A 61 -17.02 -3.86 -15.89
CA ALA A 61 -17.48 -3.47 -17.23
C ALA A 61 -17.51 -4.66 -18.18
N ALA A 62 -16.49 -5.53 -18.17
CA ALA A 62 -16.46 -6.73 -18.98
C ALA A 62 -17.56 -7.73 -18.59
N MET A 63 -17.75 -7.96 -17.28
CA MET A 63 -18.83 -8.82 -16.78
C MET A 63 -20.21 -8.27 -17.15
N PHE A 64 -20.41 -6.96 -17.04
CA PHE A 64 -21.64 -6.30 -17.45
C PHE A 64 -21.91 -6.48 -18.95
N ALA A 65 -20.90 -6.24 -19.80
CA ALA A 65 -21.02 -6.39 -21.25
C ALA A 65 -21.32 -7.84 -21.68
N ILE A 66 -20.72 -8.83 -21.02
CA ILE A 66 -21.03 -10.24 -21.27
C ILE A 66 -22.45 -10.56 -20.82
N GLY A 67 -22.84 -10.15 -19.62
CA GLY A 67 -24.18 -10.37 -19.09
C GLY A 67 -25.26 -9.77 -19.98
N SER A 68 -25.04 -8.55 -20.51
CA SER A 68 -25.99 -7.87 -21.37
C SER A 68 -26.11 -8.49 -22.76
N SER A 69 -25.04 -9.10 -23.27
CA SER A 69 -24.99 -9.61 -24.65
C SER A 69 -25.26 -11.12 -24.76
N TYR A 70 -24.96 -11.89 -23.72
CA TYR A 70 -25.03 -13.35 -23.72
C TYR A 70 -25.91 -13.93 -22.60
N GLY A 71 -26.74 -13.11 -21.97
CA GLY A 71 -27.74 -13.54 -21.00
C GLY A 71 -28.81 -14.46 -21.61
N ALA A 72 -29.28 -15.42 -20.81
CA ALA A 72 -30.41 -16.28 -21.10
C ALA A 72 -31.68 -15.79 -20.39
N ALA A 73 -32.85 -16.30 -20.79
CA ALA A 73 -34.15 -15.84 -20.29
C ALA A 73 -34.37 -16.03 -18.77
N ASN A 74 -33.57 -16.90 -18.15
CA ASN A 74 -33.61 -17.26 -16.73
C ASN A 74 -32.57 -16.51 -15.89
N SER A 75 -32.07 -15.36 -16.35
CA SER A 75 -31.02 -14.57 -15.67
C SER A 75 -29.69 -15.32 -15.49
N THR A 76 -29.46 -16.40 -16.24
CA THR A 76 -28.16 -17.07 -16.31
C THR A 76 -27.42 -16.66 -17.56
N LEU A 77 -26.13 -17.03 -17.66
CA LEU A 77 -25.43 -16.95 -18.94
C LEU A 77 -25.88 -18.10 -19.85
N SER A 78 -25.95 -17.83 -21.15
CA SER A 78 -25.97 -18.88 -22.17
C SER A 78 -24.65 -19.69 -22.12
N SER A 79 -24.62 -20.87 -22.74
CA SER A 79 -23.40 -21.69 -22.84
C SER A 79 -22.25 -20.90 -23.47
N GLN A 80 -22.54 -20.12 -24.52
CA GLN A 80 -21.57 -19.23 -25.16
C GLN A 80 -21.13 -18.10 -24.22
N GLY A 81 -22.06 -17.48 -23.48
CA GLY A 81 -21.74 -16.44 -22.50
C GLY A 81 -20.79 -16.92 -21.39
N GLY A 82 -20.98 -18.15 -20.91
CA GLY A 82 -20.06 -18.79 -19.98
C GLY A 82 -18.65 -18.95 -20.55
N GLN A 83 -18.52 -19.38 -21.81
CA GLN A 83 -17.22 -19.47 -22.49
C GLN A 83 -16.56 -18.09 -22.66
N MET A 84 -17.34 -17.07 -23.02
CA MET A 84 -16.83 -15.70 -23.14
C MET A 84 -16.32 -15.15 -21.80
N LEU A 85 -17.00 -15.46 -20.70
CA LEU A 85 -16.54 -15.09 -19.37
C LEU A 85 -15.21 -15.75 -19.02
N VAL A 86 -15.02 -17.03 -19.37
CA VAL A 86 -13.73 -17.73 -19.19
C VAL A 86 -12.63 -17.03 -19.97
N TRP A 87 -12.87 -16.68 -21.24
CA TRP A 87 -11.88 -15.94 -22.05
C TRP A 87 -11.55 -14.57 -21.45
N VAL A 88 -12.53 -13.86 -20.91
CA VAL A 88 -12.29 -12.59 -20.21
C VAL A 88 -11.47 -12.80 -18.94
N ILE A 89 -11.74 -13.81 -18.13
CA ILE A 89 -10.94 -14.10 -16.93
C ILE A 89 -9.49 -14.41 -17.32
N VAL A 90 -9.28 -15.28 -18.30
CA VAL A 90 -7.94 -15.61 -18.81
C VAL A 90 -7.25 -14.36 -19.34
N GLY A 91 -7.94 -13.57 -20.17
CA GLY A 91 -7.42 -12.32 -20.71
C GLY A 91 -7.09 -11.29 -19.63
N PHE A 92 -7.93 -11.18 -18.60
CA PHE A 92 -7.72 -10.27 -17.47
C PHE A 92 -6.51 -10.67 -16.63
N ILE A 93 -6.31 -11.96 -16.38
CA ILE A 93 -5.11 -12.46 -15.70
C ILE A 93 -3.85 -12.12 -16.51
N LEU A 94 -3.88 -12.36 -17.83
CA LEU A 94 -2.75 -12.02 -18.71
C LEU A 94 -2.51 -10.52 -18.76
N LEU A 95 -3.58 -9.71 -18.83
CA LEU A 95 -3.50 -8.25 -18.78
C LEU A 95 -2.88 -7.77 -17.47
N MET A 96 -3.36 -8.25 -16.32
CA MET A 96 -2.84 -7.85 -15.01
C MET A 96 -1.40 -8.31 -14.80
N THR A 97 -1.05 -9.47 -15.36
CA THR A 97 0.35 -9.93 -15.39
C THR A 97 1.21 -8.99 -16.22
N ALA A 98 0.76 -8.60 -17.42
CA ALA A 98 1.46 -7.65 -18.26
C ALA A 98 1.57 -6.26 -17.60
N VAL A 99 0.53 -5.78 -16.92
CA VAL A 99 0.55 -4.54 -16.15
C VAL A 99 1.56 -4.62 -15.01
N GLY A 100 1.56 -5.70 -14.22
CA GLY A 100 2.53 -5.90 -13.15
C GLY A 100 3.97 -5.93 -13.66
N VAL A 101 4.21 -6.62 -14.77
CA VAL A 101 5.52 -6.65 -15.43
C VAL A 101 5.92 -5.27 -15.94
N ALA A 102 5.01 -4.55 -16.60
CA ALA A 102 5.27 -3.21 -17.11
C ALA A 102 5.59 -2.23 -15.98
N LEU A 103 4.83 -2.25 -14.88
CA LEU A 103 5.10 -1.44 -13.70
C LEU A 103 6.46 -1.77 -13.09
N ALA A 104 6.81 -3.05 -13.01
CA ALA A 104 8.13 -3.46 -12.51
C ALA A 104 9.25 -2.83 -13.35
N TYR A 105 9.15 -2.77 -14.68
CA TYR A 105 10.18 -2.13 -15.51
C TYR A 105 10.13 -0.60 -15.48
N LEU A 106 8.95 0.02 -15.57
CA LEU A 106 8.82 1.48 -15.62
C LEU A 106 9.17 2.15 -14.29
N LEU A 107 8.78 1.56 -13.15
CA LEU A 107 9.13 2.10 -11.84
C LEU A 107 10.58 1.79 -11.47
N ASN A 108 11.15 0.68 -11.95
CA ASN A 108 12.57 0.38 -11.72
C ASN A 108 13.50 1.45 -12.33
N ASP A 109 13.28 1.84 -13.59
CA ASP A 109 14.07 2.90 -14.24
C ASP A 109 13.90 4.28 -13.57
N SER A 110 12.74 4.55 -12.98
CA SER A 110 12.46 5.84 -12.33
C SER A 110 13.23 6.03 -11.01
N ASN A 111 13.68 4.93 -10.39
CA ASN A 111 14.42 4.95 -9.12
C ASN A 111 15.95 5.03 -9.29
N ASP A 112 16.48 4.79 -10.50
CA ASP A 112 17.93 4.80 -10.81
C ASP A 112 18.46 6.20 -11.22
N GLY A 113 17.63 7.24 -11.11
CA GLY A 113 17.90 8.58 -11.63
C GLY A 113 18.79 9.55 -10.81
N THR A 114 19.58 9.10 -9.82
CA THR A 114 20.55 9.97 -9.11
C THR A 114 21.85 9.27 -8.69
N VAL A 115 22.67 8.85 -9.67
CA VAL A 115 24.13 8.80 -9.51
C VAL A 115 24.76 9.45 -10.75
N SER A 116 24.68 10.78 -10.82
CA SER A 116 25.58 11.55 -11.69
C SER A 116 26.91 11.63 -10.96
N ALA A 117 27.91 10.92 -11.48
CA ALA A 117 29.33 11.18 -11.21
C ALA A 117 29.73 12.56 -11.73
#